data_AF-A0A379LVU7-F1
#
_entry.id   AF-A0A379LVU7-F1
#
_cell.length_a   1.000
_cell.length_b   1.000
_cell.length_c   1.000
_cell.angle_alpha   90.00
_cell.angle_beta   90.00
_cell.angle_gamma   90.00
#
_symmetry.space_group_name_H-M   'P 1'
#
loop_
_entity.id
_entity.type
_entity.pdbx_description
1 polymer ?
#
loop_
_entity_poly.entity_id
_entity_poly.type
_entity_poly.pdbx_seq_one_letter_code
_entity_poly.pdbx_strand_id
1 'polypeptide(L)'
;MILSVAYNSAMARIRSIDAGTQKVQAHPTEVDCFYNIIDDNDGPRLLHLSTFGSDYRQSKPKSSQSIQLDRDMAVQLIEVLLKAFPDILPAAKAALPSSRNTTDVAWPADESPIFQSLLKELGITD
;
A
#
# COMPACT_ATOMS: atom_id res chain seq x y z
N MET A 1 -11.86 -19.04 36.37
CA MET A 1 -10.50 -18.73 35.90
C MET A 1 -10.64 -18.18 34.48
N ILE A 2 -10.72 -16.86 34.33
CA ILE A 2 -10.93 -16.21 33.03
C ILE A 2 -9.54 -16.09 32.39
N LEU A 3 -9.30 -16.82 31.29
CA LEU A 3 -8.13 -16.60 30.45
C LEU A 3 -8.28 -15.22 29.80
N SER A 4 -7.51 -14.25 30.30
CA SER A 4 -7.25 -13.01 29.60
C SER A 4 -6.52 -13.34 28.31
N VAL A 5 -7.25 -13.34 27.19
CA VAL A 5 -6.64 -13.26 25.85
C VAL A 5 -5.96 -11.89 25.80
N ALA A 6 -4.66 -11.85 26.05
CA ALA A 6 -3.87 -10.68 25.79
C ALA A 6 -3.94 -10.42 24.27
N TYR A 7 -4.77 -9.46 23.88
CA TYR A 7 -4.84 -8.99 22.50
C TYR A 7 -3.49 -8.32 22.21
N ASN A 8 -2.59 -9.04 21.54
CA ASN A 8 -1.27 -8.54 21.17
C ASN A 8 -1.47 -7.32 20.25
N SER A 9 -1.42 -6.14 20.85
CA SER A 9 -1.65 -4.86 20.20
C SER A 9 -0.32 -4.33 19.69
N ALA A 10 0.05 -4.63 18.44
CA ALA A 10 1.10 -3.88 17.73
C ALA A 10 1.16 -4.18 16.22
N MET A 11 0.06 -4.04 15.47
CA MET A 11 0.09 -3.89 14.00
C MET A 11 -1.09 -3.00 13.55
N ALA A 12 -0.84 -2.06 12.63
CA ALA A 12 -1.78 -0.99 12.29
C ALA A 12 -2.43 -1.21 10.91
N ARG A 13 -3.76 -1.23 10.88
CA ARG A 13 -4.55 -0.99 9.66
C ARG A 13 -4.94 0.48 9.64
N ILE A 14 -4.64 1.15 8.53
CA ILE A 14 -4.99 2.56 8.34
C ILE A 14 -6.51 2.66 8.24
N ARG A 15 -7.08 3.66 8.91
CA ARG A 15 -8.54 3.91 8.98
C ARG A 15 -8.97 5.22 8.34
N SER A 16 -8.04 6.18 8.20
CA SER A 16 -8.22 7.45 7.50
C SER A 16 -6.85 8.03 7.16
N ILE A 17 -6.79 8.86 6.12
CA ILE A 17 -5.60 9.61 5.72
C ILE A 17 -5.98 11.09 5.61
N ASP A 18 -5.51 11.89 6.56
CA ASP A 18 -5.83 13.31 6.68
C ASP A 18 -4.55 14.15 6.76
N ALA A 19 -4.63 15.42 6.35
CA ALA A 19 -3.51 16.35 6.48
C ALA A 19 -3.15 16.56 7.96
N GLY A 20 -1.92 16.25 8.34
CA GLY A 20 -1.40 16.49 9.68
C GLY A 20 -1.20 17.98 9.96
N THR A 21 -1.38 18.39 11.21
CA THR A 21 -1.14 19.77 11.68
C THR A 21 0.23 19.95 12.32
N GLN A 22 0.97 18.87 12.50
CA GLN A 22 2.28 18.86 13.15
C GLN A 22 3.39 19.25 12.18
N LYS A 23 4.41 19.96 12.68
CA LYS A 23 5.62 20.24 11.91
C LYS A 23 6.49 18.98 11.87
N VAL A 24 6.50 18.30 10.73
CA VAL A 24 7.37 17.16 10.46
C VAL A 24 8.70 17.60 9.84
N GLN A 25 9.74 16.79 10.00
CA GLN A 25 11.07 16.99 9.41
C GLN A 25 11.46 15.72 8.65
N ALA A 26 12.32 15.84 7.63
CA ALA A 26 12.83 14.69 6.92
C ALA A 26 13.63 13.77 7.87
N HIS A 27 13.44 12.46 7.74
CA HIS A 27 14.23 11.49 8.49
C HIS A 27 15.65 11.39 7.91
N PRO A 28 16.69 11.18 8.75
CA PRO A 28 18.08 11.18 8.30
C PRO A 28 18.56 9.85 7.69
N THR A 29 17.72 8.81 7.69
CA THR A 29 18.07 7.44 7.27
C THR A 29 17.02 6.87 6.34
N GLU A 30 17.47 6.06 5.39
CA GLU A 30 16.61 5.28 4.49
C GLU A 30 16.39 3.87 5.03
N VAL A 31 15.29 3.23 4.64
CA VAL A 31 14.91 1.88 5.07
C VAL A 31 14.37 1.09 3.88
N ASP A 32 14.54 -0.23 3.91
CA ASP A 32 13.90 -1.10 2.95
C ASP A 32 12.41 -1.25 3.29
N CYS A 33 11.55 -1.17 2.28
CA CYS A 33 10.13 -1.43 2.41
C CYS A 33 9.72 -2.61 1.53
N PHE A 34 9.21 -3.67 2.16
CA PHE A 34 8.63 -4.81 1.45
C PHE A 34 7.11 -4.69 1.46
N TYR A 35 6.49 -5.17 0.38
CA TYR A 35 5.03 -5.27 0.30
C TYR A 35 4.58 -6.73 0.16
N ASN A 36 3.43 -7.02 0.74
CA ASN A 36 2.72 -8.29 0.59
C ASN A 36 1.25 -8.00 0.33
N ILE A 37 0.60 -8.87 -0.45
CA ILE A 37 -0.85 -8.87 -0.60
C ILE A 37 -1.41 -9.97 0.30
N ILE A 38 -2.42 -9.61 1.09
CA ILE A 38 -3.16 -10.55 1.93
C ILE A 38 -4.54 -10.69 1.29
N ASP A 39 -4.77 -11.87 0.72
CA ASP A 39 -6.06 -12.29 0.20
C ASP A 39 -6.64 -13.28 1.21
N ASP A 40 -7.61 -12.83 2.00
CA ASP A 40 -8.38 -13.68 2.91
C ASP A 40 -9.67 -14.10 2.19
N ASN A 41 -10.05 -15.38 2.30
CA ASN A 41 -11.22 -15.92 1.60
C ASN A 41 -12.52 -15.26 2.07
N ASP A 42 -12.56 -14.73 3.29
CA ASP A 42 -13.72 -14.09 3.90
C ASP A 42 -13.53 -12.59 4.18
N GLY A 43 -12.36 -12.02 3.82
CA GLY A 43 -11.95 -10.68 4.20
C GLY A 43 -11.60 -9.77 3.01
N PRO A 44 -11.54 -8.44 3.20
CA PRO A 44 -11.08 -7.54 2.15
C PRO A 44 -9.60 -7.78 1.88
N ARG A 45 -9.20 -7.78 0.60
CA ARG A 45 -7.80 -7.73 0.19
C ARG A 45 -7.07 -6.58 0.89
N LEU A 46 -5.92 -6.88 1.50
CA LEU A 46 -5.07 -5.88 2.15
C LEU A 46 -3.70 -5.79 1.47
N LEU A 47 -3.24 -4.56 1.23
CA LEU A 47 -1.84 -4.27 0.98
C LEU A 47 -1.14 -4.12 2.33
N HIS A 48 -0.14 -4.94 2.59
CA HIS A 48 0.71 -4.87 3.77
C HIS A 48 2.08 -4.32 3.39
N LEU A 49 2.53 -3.26 4.07
CA LEU A 49 3.86 -2.69 3.93
C LEU A 49 4.64 -2.87 5.23
N SER A 50 5.88 -3.31 5.13
CA SER A 50 6.78 -3.52 6.28
C SER A 50 8.13 -2.88 6.01
N THR A 51 8.59 -2.03 6.92
CA THR A 51 9.91 -1.40 6.83
C THR A 51 10.94 -2.07 7.74
N PHE A 52 12.14 -2.30 7.19
CA PHE A 52 13.26 -2.92 7.88
C PHE A 52 14.39 -1.89 7.99
N GLY A 53 14.89 -1.71 9.21
CA GLY A 53 15.88 -0.68 9.50
C GLY A 53 17.17 -0.83 8.68
N SER A 54 17.81 0.30 8.37
CA SER A 54 19.05 0.45 7.60
C SER A 54 20.20 -0.44 8.05
N ASP A 55 21.14 -0.69 7.12
CA ASP A 55 22.37 -1.50 7.16
C ASP A 55 23.26 -1.48 8.43
N TYR A 56 23.02 -0.58 9.38
CA TYR A 56 23.77 -0.46 10.63
C TYR A 56 23.24 -1.35 11.78
N ARG A 57 22.97 -2.64 11.53
CA ARG A 57 22.64 -3.58 12.62
C ARG A 57 23.42 -4.88 12.56
N GLN A 58 23.89 -5.31 13.74
CA GLN A 58 24.66 -6.52 14.00
C GLN A 58 23.78 -7.79 14.15
N SER A 59 22.46 -7.69 13.94
CA SER A 59 21.48 -8.77 14.16
C SER A 59 20.36 -8.80 13.08
N LYS A 60 19.69 -9.95 12.95
CA LYS A 60 18.68 -10.25 11.90
C LYS A 60 17.65 -9.11 11.72
N PRO A 61 17.24 -8.78 10.48
CA PRO A 61 16.27 -7.72 10.23
C PRO A 61 14.95 -7.98 10.99
N LYS A 62 14.57 -7.06 11.87
CA LYS A 62 13.27 -7.04 12.54
C LYS A 62 12.46 -5.89 11.96
N SER A 63 11.24 -6.18 11.48
CA SER A 63 10.31 -5.15 11.02
C SER A 63 10.14 -4.11 12.13
N SER A 64 10.42 -2.85 11.79
CA SER A 64 10.37 -1.75 12.75
C SER A 64 9.01 -1.10 12.78
N GLN A 65 8.29 -1.14 11.65
CA GLN A 65 6.97 -0.58 11.46
C GLN A 65 6.25 -1.37 10.35
N SER A 66 4.95 -1.58 10.52
CA SER A 66 4.11 -2.13 9.46
C SER A 66 2.76 -1.43 9.41
N ILE A 67 2.25 -1.23 8.19
CA ILE A 67 0.96 -0.63 7.92
C ILE A 67 0.17 -1.50 6.93
N GLN A 68 -1.15 -1.51 7.08
CA GLN A 68 -2.05 -2.18 6.15
C GLN A 68 -3.08 -1.19 5.60
N LEU A 69 -3.33 -1.31 4.30
CA LEU A 69 -4.32 -0.54 3.56
C LEU A 69 -5.32 -1.53 2.94
N ASP A 70 -6.60 -1.26 3.10
CA ASP A 70 -7.63 -1.84 2.24
C ASP A 70 -7.81 -0.99 0.96
N ARG A 71 -8.76 -1.39 0.14
CA ARG A 71 -9.08 -0.71 -1.13
C ARG A 71 -9.39 0.79 -0.93
N ASP A 72 -10.22 1.14 0.04
CA ASP A 72 -10.69 2.50 0.20
C ASP A 72 -9.56 3.41 0.72
N MET A 73 -8.73 2.89 1.62
CA MET A 73 -7.54 3.62 2.08
C MET A 73 -6.47 3.71 0.99
N ALA A 74 -6.36 2.73 0.09
CA ALA A 74 -5.47 2.82 -1.07
C ALA A 74 -5.87 3.96 -2.02
N VAL A 75 -7.17 4.19 -2.23
CA VAL A 75 -7.66 5.34 -3.01
C VAL A 75 -7.25 6.66 -2.35
N GLN A 76 -7.47 6.80 -1.03
CA GLN A 76 -7.06 8.01 -0.31
C GLN A 76 -5.55 8.23 -0.38
N LEU A 77 -4.76 7.16 -0.31
CA LEU A 77 -3.31 7.26 -0.44
C LEU A 77 -2.91 7.74 -1.85
N ILE A 78 -3.54 7.22 -2.90
CA ILE A 78 -3.30 7.68 -4.28
C ILE A 78 -3.61 9.17 -4.41
N GLU A 79 -4.73 9.64 -3.86
CA GLU A 79 -5.06 11.07 -3.89
C GLU A 79 -3.97 11.92 -3.21
N VAL A 80 -3.44 11.49 -2.07
CA VAL A 80 -2.37 12.20 -1.37
C VAL A 80 -1.06 12.17 -2.17
N LEU A 81 -0.72 11.03 -2.78
CA LEU A 81 0.47 10.91 -3.64
C LEU A 81 0.38 11.83 -4.86
N LEU A 82 -0.77 11.92 -5.51
CA LEU A 82 -0.97 12.82 -6.66
C LEU A 82 -0.96 14.29 -6.26
N LYS A 83 -1.49 14.63 -5.08
CA LYS A 83 -1.39 16.00 -4.52
C LYS A 83 0.07 16.37 -4.22
N ALA A 84 0.86 15.42 -3.72
CA ALA A 84 2.27 15.64 -3.37
C ALA A 84 3.20 15.66 -4.61
N PHE A 85 2.89 14.86 -5.63
CA PHE A 85 3.68 14.68 -6.84
C PHE A 85 2.78 14.73 -8.10
N PRO A 86 2.34 15.92 -8.54
CA PRO A 86 1.34 16.06 -9.61
C PRO A 86 1.77 15.49 -10.98
N ASP A 87 3.08 15.34 -11.20
CA ASP A 87 3.68 14.89 -12.45
C ASP A 87 4.09 13.40 -12.45
N ILE A 88 3.73 12.63 -11.42
CA ILE A 88 4.18 11.23 -11.26
C ILE A 88 3.54 10.25 -12.25
N LEU A 89 2.38 10.58 -12.84
CA LEU A 89 1.59 9.65 -13.66
C LEU A 89 2.33 9.06 -14.87
N PRO A 90 3.06 9.84 -15.71
CA PRO A 90 3.81 9.28 -16.83
C PRO A 90 4.89 8.30 -16.38
N ALA A 91 5.60 8.61 -15.29
CA ALA A 91 6.64 7.74 -14.73
C ALA A 91 6.04 6.46 -14.13
N ALA A 92 4.94 6.58 -13.39
CA ALA A 92 4.21 5.43 -12.85
C ALA A 92 3.72 4.50 -13.97
N LYS A 93 3.16 5.07 -15.05
CA LYS A 93 2.72 4.30 -16.22
C LYS A 93 3.87 3.55 -16.89
N ALA A 94 5.05 4.16 -17.00
CA ALA A 94 6.24 3.51 -17.56
C ALA A 94 6.81 2.41 -16.64
N ALA A 95 6.62 2.52 -15.32
CA ALA A 95 7.08 1.54 -14.34
C ALA A 95 6.14 0.33 -14.21
N LEU A 96 4.87 0.46 -14.59
CA LEU A 96 3.96 -0.68 -14.66
C LEU A 96 4.46 -1.66 -15.74
N PRO A 97 4.62 -2.96 -15.41
CA PRO A 97 5.03 -3.94 -16.40
C PRO A 97 4.03 -3.93 -17.56
N SER A 98 4.50 -3.64 -18.77
CA SER A 98 3.70 -3.83 -19.98
C SER A 98 3.27 -5.29 -20.03
N SER A 99 1.96 -5.53 -20.06
CA SER A 99 1.32 -6.85 -20.06
C SER A 99 2.22 -7.96 -20.63
N ARG A 100 2.90 -8.71 -19.76
CA ARG A 100 3.52 -9.99 -20.13
C ARG A 100 2.44 -11.04 -19.89
N ASN A 101 1.80 -11.46 -20.97
CA ASN A 101 0.93 -12.64 -21.09
C ASN A 101 -0.04 -12.86 -19.91
N THR A 102 -1.24 -12.31 -20.06
CA THR A 102 -2.46 -12.63 -19.33
C THR A 102 -2.82 -14.11 -19.41
N THR A 103 -2.20 -14.96 -18.60
CA THR A 103 -2.76 -16.30 -18.30
C THR A 103 -2.82 -16.68 -16.82
N ASP A 104 -2.17 -16.00 -15.88
CA ASP A 104 -2.13 -16.49 -14.48
C ASP A 104 -2.52 -15.48 -13.38
N VAL A 105 -3.45 -14.55 -13.65
CA VAL A 105 -4.16 -13.83 -12.58
C VAL A 105 -5.63 -13.73 -12.94
N ALA A 106 -6.42 -14.68 -12.48
CA ALA A 106 -7.87 -14.55 -12.49
C ALA A 106 -8.28 -13.45 -11.49
N TRP A 107 -8.29 -12.21 -11.97
CA TRP A 107 -8.96 -11.11 -11.29
C TRP A 107 -10.46 -11.38 -11.36
N PRO A 108 -11.21 -11.46 -10.25
CA PRO A 108 -12.66 -11.53 -10.35
C PRO A 108 -13.15 -10.22 -10.93
N ALA A 109 -13.57 -10.31 -12.19
CA ALA A 109 -14.12 -9.24 -13.01
C ALA A 109 -15.51 -8.85 -12.51
N ASP A 110 -15.56 -8.18 -11.36
CA ASP A 110 -16.67 -7.27 -11.08
C ASP A 110 -16.11 -5.84 -11.02
N GLU A 111 -16.50 -5.10 -12.04
CA GLU A 111 -15.83 -3.95 -12.60
C GLU A 111 -16.06 -2.71 -11.73
N SER A 112 -15.05 -2.31 -10.97
CA SER A 112 -15.06 -1.00 -10.30
C SER A 112 -15.13 0.14 -11.34
N PRO A 113 -16.23 0.91 -11.43
CA PRO A 113 -16.42 1.96 -12.44
C PRO A 113 -15.38 3.08 -12.33
N ILE A 114 -14.84 3.28 -11.13
CA ILE A 114 -13.78 4.26 -10.83
C ILE A 114 -12.45 3.81 -11.45
N PHE A 115 -12.16 2.50 -11.46
CA PHE A 115 -10.94 1.97 -12.04
C PHE A 115 -10.98 2.08 -13.56
N GLN A 116 -12.13 1.77 -14.16
CA GLN A 116 -12.36 1.99 -15.58
C GLN A 116 -12.29 3.47 -15.96
N SER A 117 -12.81 4.37 -15.11
CA SER A 117 -12.70 5.82 -15.33
C SER A 117 -11.24 6.30 -15.24
N LEU A 118 -10.47 5.79 -14.27
CA LEU A 118 -9.05 6.10 -14.13
C LEU A 118 -8.24 5.59 -15.34
N LEU A 119 -8.46 4.34 -15.77
CA LEU A 119 -7.81 3.78 -16.96
C LEU A 119 -8.12 4.58 -18.22
N LYS A 120 -9.39 4.99 -18.37
CA LYS A 120 -9.85 5.83 -19.48
C LYS A 120 -9.21 7.22 -19.46
N GLU A 121 -9.11 7.86 -18.30
CA GLU A 121 -8.41 9.15 -18.14
C GLU A 121 -6.90 9.04 -18.39
N LEU A 122 -6.31 7.89 -18.08
CA LEU A 122 -4.89 7.60 -18.33
C LEU A 122 -4.58 7.14 -19.77
N GLY A 123 -5.60 7.09 -20.63
CA GLY A 123 -5.47 6.63 -22.02
C GLY A 123 -4.95 5.20 -22.11
N ILE A 124 -5.32 4.36 -21.15
CA ILE A 124 -5.04 2.92 -21.12
C ILE A 124 -6.38 2.24 -21.37
N THR A 125 -6.77 2.17 -22.62
CA THR A 125 -7.83 1.27 -23.08
C THR A 125 -7.15 0.04 -23.65
N ASP A 126 -7.67 -1.14 -23.36
CA ASP A 126 -7.47 -2.31 -24.23
C ASP A 126 -7.89 -1.98 -25.68
#